data_AF-A0A4V2Y848-F1
#
_entry.id   AF-A0A4V2Y848-F1
#
_cell.length_a   1.000
_cell.length_b   1.000
_cell.length_c   1.000
_cell.angle_alpha   90.00
_cell.angle_beta   90.00
_cell.angle_gamma   90.00
#
_symmetry.space_group_name_H-M   'P 1'
#
loop_
_entity.id
_entity.type
_entity.pdbx_description
1 polymer ?
#
loop_
_entity_poly.entity_id
_entity_poly.type
_entity_poly.pdbx_seq_one_letter_code
_entity_poly.pdbx_strand_id
1 'polypeptide(L)'
;MSKALSRAGGGSPVTGPAIARLDGGARGSRRRSVFCVDVEDAVGRVLAELRAQGDPVRAENDLGRVLDEWVNDPYMWIRRTAVLALLAGVRAGNPDLRRVDRFGDALIGEREFFIRKALGWVLRELSKKDPGWVTRWVEPRVEVISGVTIREAVRWLPEEDAGRLLAVQRR
;
A
#
# COMPACT_ATOMS: atom_id res chain seq x y z
N MET A 1 -12.32 -39.96 38.99
CA MET A 1 -11.56 -40.53 37.85
C MET A 1 -11.65 -39.57 36.69
N SER A 2 -10.56 -38.84 36.43
CA SER A 2 -10.44 -37.84 35.36
C SER A 2 -10.46 -38.48 33.98
N LYS A 3 -11.19 -37.87 33.04
CA LYS A 3 -10.82 -37.88 31.62
C LYS A 3 -11.20 -36.54 31.00
N ALA A 4 -10.19 -35.73 30.79
CA ALA A 4 -10.22 -34.57 29.92
C ALA A 4 -10.33 -35.05 28.46
N LEU A 5 -11.21 -34.44 27.68
CA LEU A 5 -11.05 -34.36 26.22
C LEU A 5 -11.14 -32.89 25.82
N SER A 6 -9.96 -32.31 25.69
CA SER A 6 -9.69 -31.12 24.90
C SER A 6 -10.02 -31.42 23.44
N ARG A 7 -10.87 -30.60 22.82
CA ARG A 7 -10.91 -30.46 21.37
C ARG A 7 -10.36 -29.08 21.03
N ALA A 8 -9.07 -29.09 20.68
CA ALA A 8 -8.41 -28.02 19.97
C ALA A 8 -9.18 -27.76 18.66
N GLY A 9 -9.76 -26.57 18.54
CA GLY A 9 -10.18 -26.03 17.25
C GLY A 9 -8.92 -25.66 16.47
N GLY A 10 -8.48 -26.57 15.61
CA GLY A 10 -7.41 -26.33 14.66
C GLY A 10 -7.84 -25.29 13.64
N GLY A 11 -7.45 -24.03 13.87
CA GLY A 11 -7.32 -23.06 12.79
C GLY A 11 -6.16 -23.51 11.92
N SER A 12 -6.46 -24.07 10.75
CA SER A 12 -5.46 -24.26 9.70
C SER A 12 -4.75 -22.92 9.47
N PRO A 13 -3.41 -22.86 9.47
CA PRO A 13 -2.74 -21.71 8.93
C PRO A 13 -3.12 -21.67 7.44
N VAL A 14 -3.82 -20.62 7.04
CA VAL A 14 -3.85 -20.24 5.63
C VAL A 14 -2.41 -20.00 5.26
N THR A 15 -1.82 -20.96 4.55
CA THR A 15 -0.52 -20.79 3.92
C THR A 15 -0.73 -19.67 2.92
N GLY A 16 -0.43 -18.43 3.32
CA GLY A 16 -0.44 -17.28 2.43
C GLY A 16 0.40 -17.60 1.20
N PRO A 17 0.06 -17.05 0.02
CA PRO A 17 0.78 -17.36 -1.21
C PRO A 17 2.27 -17.14 -0.95
N ALA A 18 3.05 -18.19 -1.14
CA ALA A 18 4.48 -18.15 -0.96
C ALA A 18 5.04 -17.22 -2.03
N ILE A 19 5.21 -15.94 -1.69
CA ILE A 19 6.13 -15.09 -2.41
C ILE A 19 7.49 -15.73 -2.19
N ALA A 20 7.89 -16.60 -3.12
CA ALA A 20 9.27 -17.05 -3.20
C ALA A 20 10.13 -15.79 -3.07
N ARG A 21 11.03 -15.77 -2.07
CA ARG A 21 11.99 -14.68 -1.85
C ARG A 21 12.46 -14.21 -3.21
N LEU A 22 12.02 -13.00 -3.60
CA LEU A 22 12.24 -12.45 -4.93
C LEU A 22 13.69 -11.98 -5.00
N ASP A 23 14.61 -12.94 -5.06
CA ASP A 23 16.02 -12.68 -5.30
C ASP A 23 16.24 -12.44 -6.80
N GLY A 24 16.92 -11.32 -7.09
CA GLY A 24 17.07 -10.73 -8.41
C GLY A 24 17.76 -11.63 -9.44
N GLY A 25 16.98 -12.15 -10.39
CA GLY A 25 17.48 -12.76 -11.62
C GLY A 25 17.34 -11.80 -12.81
N ALA A 26 18.35 -10.97 -13.04
CA ALA A 26 18.39 -10.05 -14.18
C ALA A 26 18.86 -10.76 -15.46
N ARG A 27 18.03 -10.79 -16.53
CA ARG A 27 18.50 -10.89 -17.93
C ARG A 27 17.57 -10.14 -18.88
N GLY A 28 18.10 -9.14 -19.60
CA GLY A 28 17.47 -8.61 -20.82
C GLY A 28 17.43 -7.07 -21.01
N SER A 29 18.59 -6.47 -21.29
CA SER A 29 18.87 -5.20 -22.00
C SER A 29 17.71 -4.28 -22.46
N ARG A 30 17.54 -3.12 -21.78
CA ARG A 30 17.72 -1.74 -22.29
C ARG A 30 17.05 -0.73 -21.35
N ARG A 31 17.86 0.14 -20.73
CA ARG A 31 17.51 1.31 -19.87
C ARG A 31 16.14 1.23 -19.18
N ARG A 32 16.08 0.61 -18.00
CA ARG A 32 15.05 0.94 -17.00
C ARG A 32 15.73 1.21 -15.67
N SER A 33 15.39 2.37 -15.13
CA SER A 33 15.91 2.94 -13.90
C SER A 33 15.80 1.96 -12.73
N VAL A 34 16.76 2.08 -11.83
CA VAL A 34 17.00 1.28 -10.62
C VAL A 34 15.70 1.00 -9.84
N PHE A 35 15.60 -0.21 -9.27
CA PHE A 35 14.60 -0.72 -8.30
C PHE A 35 13.42 -1.53 -8.86
N CYS A 36 13.70 -2.79 -9.22
CA CYS A 36 12.74 -3.77 -9.72
C CYS A 36 12.06 -4.54 -8.58
N VAL A 37 10.93 -4.02 -8.10
CA VAL A 37 9.73 -4.86 -8.00
C VAL A 37 8.77 -4.21 -8.98
N ASP A 38 8.52 -4.89 -10.09
CA ASP A 38 7.42 -4.48 -10.96
C ASP A 38 6.13 -4.81 -10.18
N VAL A 39 5.55 -3.78 -9.57
CA VAL A 39 4.37 -3.90 -8.70
C VAL A 39 3.20 -4.46 -9.51
N GLU A 40 3.07 -4.08 -10.78
CA GLU A 40 2.01 -4.58 -11.65
C GLU A 40 2.21 -6.08 -11.92
N ASP A 41 3.45 -6.52 -12.18
CA ASP A 41 3.76 -7.96 -12.31
C ASP A 41 3.57 -8.73 -10.99
N ALA A 42 4.00 -8.16 -9.85
CA ALA A 42 3.92 -8.83 -8.55
C ALA A 42 2.47 -9.02 -8.11
N VAL A 43 1.66 -7.96 -8.17
CA VAL A 43 0.23 -8.01 -7.87
C VAL A 43 -0.50 -8.87 -8.90
N GLY A 44 -0.16 -8.74 -10.18
CA GLY A 44 -0.74 -9.53 -11.26
C GLY A 44 -0.56 -11.04 -11.09
N ARG A 45 0.64 -11.48 -10.65
CA ARG A 45 0.90 -12.90 -10.35
C ARG A 45 0.05 -13.42 -9.20
N VAL A 46 0.00 -12.70 -8.08
CA VAL A 46 -0.82 -13.09 -6.92
C VAL A 46 -2.29 -13.15 -7.31
N LEU A 47 -2.78 -12.16 -8.04
CA LEU A 47 -4.17 -12.11 -8.46
C LEU A 47 -4.52 -13.23 -9.46
N ALA A 48 -3.60 -13.59 -10.36
CA ALA A 48 -3.78 -14.72 -11.27
C ALA A 48 -3.84 -16.06 -10.51
N GLU A 49 -2.97 -16.24 -9.51
CA GLU A 49 -2.98 -17.41 -8.63
C GLU A 49 -4.30 -17.52 -7.84
N LEU A 50 -4.75 -16.42 -7.24
CA LEU A 50 -6.02 -16.38 -6.50
C LEU A 50 -7.23 -16.67 -7.40
N ARG A 51 -7.22 -16.14 -8.65
CA ARG A 51 -8.26 -16.44 -9.64
C ARG A 51 -8.26 -17.89 -10.10
N ALA A 52 -7.09 -18.54 -10.14
CA ALA A 52 -7.03 -19.97 -10.44
C ALA A 52 -7.66 -20.84 -9.33
N GLN A 53 -7.78 -20.31 -8.12
CA GLN A 53 -8.32 -21.01 -6.95
C GLN A 53 -9.83 -20.76 -6.72
N GLY A 54 -10.47 -19.82 -7.43
CA GLY A 54 -11.89 -19.52 -7.23
C GLY A 54 -12.47 -18.36 -8.07
N ASP A 55 -13.66 -17.89 -7.69
CA ASP A 55 -14.40 -16.79 -8.33
C ASP A 55 -13.58 -15.47 -8.34
N PRO A 56 -13.56 -14.71 -9.45
CA PRO A 56 -12.97 -13.36 -9.52
C PRO A 56 -13.25 -12.42 -8.34
N VAL A 57 -14.47 -12.40 -7.81
CA VAL A 57 -14.82 -11.54 -6.67
C VAL A 57 -14.12 -12.00 -5.38
N ARG A 58 -13.99 -13.31 -5.21
CA ARG A 58 -13.26 -13.91 -4.10
C ARG A 58 -11.76 -13.60 -4.22
N ALA A 59 -11.19 -13.71 -5.43
CA ALA A 59 -9.79 -13.40 -5.68
C ALA A 59 -9.43 -11.93 -5.36
N GLU A 60 -10.32 -10.98 -5.66
CA GLU A 60 -10.10 -9.57 -5.32
C GLU A 60 -10.13 -9.33 -3.79
N ASN A 61 -11.07 -9.97 -3.09
CA ASN A 61 -11.13 -9.92 -1.63
C ASN A 61 -9.89 -10.56 -0.97
N ASP A 62 -9.41 -11.68 -1.53
CA ASP A 62 -8.23 -12.38 -1.04
C ASP A 62 -6.95 -11.57 -1.32
N LEU A 63 -6.84 -10.90 -2.48
CA LEU A 63 -5.76 -9.96 -2.74
C LEU A 63 -5.77 -8.84 -1.71
N GLY A 64 -6.94 -8.29 -1.40
CA GLY A 64 -7.09 -7.27 -0.37
C GLY A 64 -6.52 -7.71 0.99
N ARG A 65 -6.77 -8.96 1.41
CA ARG A 65 -6.21 -9.52 2.66
C ARG A 65 -4.69 -9.66 2.60
N VAL A 66 -4.16 -10.10 1.47
CA VAL A 66 -2.70 -10.19 1.26
C VAL A 66 -2.04 -8.82 1.39
N LEU A 67 -2.64 -7.77 0.80
CA LEU A 67 -2.13 -6.40 0.94
C LEU A 67 -2.21 -5.90 2.39
N ASP A 68 -3.28 -6.25 3.11
CA ASP A 68 -3.45 -5.91 4.53
C ASP A 68 -2.36 -6.55 5.42
N GLU A 69 -1.83 -7.72 5.05
CA GLU A 69 -0.65 -8.33 5.70
C GLU A 69 0.66 -7.66 5.27
N TRP A 70 0.84 -7.43 3.97
CA TRP A 70 2.07 -6.91 3.39
C TRP A 70 2.44 -5.50 3.86
N VAL A 71 1.46 -4.68 4.23
CA VAL A 71 1.73 -3.32 4.72
C VAL A 71 2.59 -3.32 6.01
N ASN A 72 2.60 -4.43 6.76
CA ASN A 72 3.37 -4.59 8.00
C ASN A 72 4.58 -5.53 7.85
N ASP A 73 4.89 -5.98 6.63
CA ASP A 73 5.98 -6.93 6.38
C ASP A 73 7.34 -6.35 6.79
N PRO A 74 8.29 -7.12 7.35
CA PRO A 74 9.60 -6.61 7.73
C PRO A 74 10.42 -6.06 6.54
N TYR A 75 10.20 -6.55 5.33
CA TYR A 75 10.93 -6.13 4.13
C TYR A 75 10.23 -4.94 3.45
N MET A 76 10.94 -3.81 3.36
CA MET A 76 10.34 -2.57 2.86
C MET A 76 9.77 -2.69 1.44
N TRP A 77 10.32 -3.55 0.58
CA TRP A 77 9.80 -3.68 -0.79
C TRP A 77 8.44 -4.38 -0.85
N ILE A 78 8.11 -5.22 0.14
CA ILE A 78 6.78 -5.81 0.27
C ILE A 78 5.78 -4.74 0.74
N ARG A 79 6.12 -3.97 1.78
CA ARG A 79 5.31 -2.81 2.23
C ARG A 79 5.07 -1.81 1.09
N ARG A 80 6.11 -1.50 0.33
CA ARG A 80 6.05 -0.59 -0.83
C ARG A 80 5.07 -1.11 -1.88
N THR A 81 5.13 -2.40 -2.18
CA THR A 81 4.21 -3.06 -3.12
C THR A 81 2.77 -2.96 -2.63
N ALA A 82 2.52 -3.19 -1.34
CA ALA A 82 1.19 -3.08 -0.75
C ALA A 82 0.55 -1.70 -0.99
N VAL A 83 1.31 -0.63 -0.74
CA VAL A 83 0.85 0.74 -0.96
C VAL A 83 0.63 1.04 -2.43
N LEU A 84 1.59 0.69 -3.30
CA LEU A 84 1.51 0.99 -4.72
C LEU A 84 0.38 0.22 -5.44
N ALA A 85 -0.01 -0.95 -4.94
CA ALA A 85 -1.15 -1.71 -5.45
C ALA A 85 -2.46 -0.90 -5.43
N LEU A 86 -2.61 0.04 -4.48
CA LEU A 86 -3.80 0.90 -4.38
C LEU A 86 -3.95 1.86 -5.57
N LEU A 87 -2.88 2.14 -6.32
CA LEU A 87 -2.91 3.06 -7.45
C LEU A 87 -3.86 2.62 -8.56
N ALA A 88 -4.03 1.31 -8.77
CA ALA A 88 -4.93 0.79 -9.81
C ALA A 88 -6.37 1.25 -9.56
N GLY A 89 -6.89 1.08 -8.33
CA GLY A 89 -8.22 1.53 -7.94
C GLY A 89 -8.39 3.05 -8.01
N VAL A 90 -7.39 3.80 -7.53
CA VAL A 90 -7.38 5.27 -7.60
C VAL A 90 -7.47 5.77 -9.05
N ARG A 91 -6.66 5.19 -9.96
CA ARG A 91 -6.65 5.58 -11.38
C ARG A 91 -7.93 5.20 -12.09
N ALA A 92 -8.51 4.04 -11.76
CA ALA A 92 -9.79 3.57 -12.29
C ALA A 92 -11.01 4.35 -11.77
N GLY A 93 -10.83 5.24 -10.79
CA GLY A 93 -11.93 6.02 -10.19
C GLY A 93 -12.73 5.27 -9.14
N ASN A 94 -12.23 4.13 -8.65
CA ASN A 94 -12.82 3.37 -7.54
C ASN A 94 -11.76 3.18 -6.43
N PRO A 95 -11.31 4.25 -5.76
CA PRO A 95 -10.29 4.15 -4.74
C PRO A 95 -10.79 3.40 -3.50
N ASP A 96 -9.99 2.48 -2.98
CA ASP A 96 -10.22 1.90 -1.65
C ASP A 96 -9.73 2.86 -0.57
N LEU A 97 -10.56 3.85 -0.25
CA LEU A 97 -10.23 4.89 0.74
C LEU A 97 -9.97 4.30 2.13
N ARG A 98 -10.58 3.16 2.47
CA ARG A 98 -10.34 2.49 3.77
C ARG A 98 -8.92 1.93 3.84
N ARG A 99 -8.40 1.33 2.76
CA ARG A 99 -7.00 0.88 2.72
C ARG A 99 -6.02 2.04 2.61
N VAL A 100 -6.33 3.09 1.85
CA VAL A 100 -5.47 4.29 1.82
C VAL A 100 -5.31 4.88 3.22
N ASP A 101 -6.40 5.00 3.98
CA ASP A 101 -6.36 5.49 5.36
C ASP A 101 -5.52 4.59 6.28
N ARG A 102 -5.84 3.28 6.34
CA ARG A 102 -5.12 2.32 7.19
C ARG A 102 -3.64 2.21 6.84
N PHE A 103 -3.31 2.11 5.54
CA PHE A 103 -1.91 1.96 5.10
C PHE A 103 -1.15 3.27 5.31
N GLY A 104 -1.82 4.40 5.12
CA GLY A 104 -1.28 5.70 5.46
C GLY A 104 -0.90 5.77 6.93
N ASP A 105 -1.79 5.41 7.85
CA ASP A 105 -1.52 5.42 9.29
C ASP A 105 -0.38 4.48 9.70
N ALA A 106 -0.34 3.27 9.12
CA ALA A 106 0.72 2.31 9.38
C ALA A 106 2.11 2.82 8.94
N LEU A 107 2.17 3.64 7.89
CA LEU A 107 3.43 4.01 7.22
C LEU A 107 3.79 5.49 7.34
N ILE A 108 2.95 6.32 7.98
CA ILE A 108 3.15 7.77 8.07
C ILE A 108 4.48 8.14 8.76
N GLY A 109 4.86 7.34 9.76
CA GLY A 109 6.09 7.49 10.54
C GLY A 109 7.31 6.74 9.98
N GLU A 110 7.17 6.05 8.85
CA GLU A 110 8.26 5.29 8.23
C GLU A 110 9.47 6.17 7.92
N ARG A 111 10.69 5.61 8.01
CA ARG A 111 11.95 6.32 7.72
C ARG A 111 12.44 6.06 6.31
N GLU A 112 12.08 4.92 5.74
CA GLU A 112 12.49 4.52 4.41
C GLU A 112 11.98 5.47 3.32
N PHE A 113 12.92 6.01 2.54
CA PHE A 113 12.64 6.98 1.48
C PHE A 113 11.63 6.46 0.45
N PHE A 114 11.77 5.20 0.03
CA PHE A 114 10.92 4.61 -1.00
C PHE A 114 9.48 4.39 -0.55
N ILE A 115 9.25 4.14 0.75
CA ILE A 115 7.90 4.03 1.32
C ILE A 115 7.25 5.41 1.41
N ARG A 116 7.97 6.39 1.95
CA ARG A 116 7.50 7.79 2.00
C ARG A 116 7.08 8.29 0.63
N LYS A 117 7.85 7.93 -0.40
CA LYS A 117 7.57 8.27 -1.79
C LYS A 117 6.36 7.51 -2.33
N ALA A 118 6.22 6.23 -2.02
CA ALA A 118 5.06 5.44 -2.44
C ALA A 118 3.75 5.98 -1.85
N LEU A 119 3.71 6.22 -0.54
CA LEU A 119 2.55 6.82 0.12
C LEU A 119 2.22 8.20 -0.48
N GLY A 120 3.25 9.05 -0.65
CA GLY A 120 3.07 10.36 -1.28
C GLY A 120 2.51 10.27 -2.70
N TRP A 121 2.93 9.27 -3.48
CA TRP A 121 2.42 9.07 -4.83
C TRP A 121 0.96 8.62 -4.85
N VAL A 122 0.55 7.72 -3.95
CA VAL A 122 -0.87 7.33 -3.81
C VAL A 122 -1.72 8.54 -3.46
N LEU A 123 -1.32 9.34 -2.47
CA LEU A 123 -2.03 10.56 -2.09
C LEU A 123 -2.08 11.58 -3.23
N ARG A 124 -0.99 11.74 -3.98
CA ARG A 124 -0.92 12.62 -5.16
C ARG A 124 -1.86 12.19 -6.28
N GLU A 125 -1.99 10.89 -6.54
CA GLU A 125 -2.93 10.41 -7.56
C GLU A 125 -4.37 10.57 -7.07
N LEU A 126 -4.62 10.33 -5.78
CA LEU A 126 -5.93 10.51 -5.17
C LEU A 126 -6.35 11.98 -5.15
N SER A 127 -5.42 12.92 -4.91
CA SER A 127 -5.72 14.35 -4.86
C SER A 127 -6.20 14.92 -6.19
N LYS A 128 -5.87 14.27 -7.33
CA LYS A 128 -6.42 14.64 -8.65
C LYS A 128 -7.91 14.31 -8.77
N LYS A 129 -8.39 13.34 -7.99
CA LYS A 129 -9.77 12.81 -8.05
C LYS A 129 -10.62 13.38 -6.92
N ASP A 130 -10.08 13.40 -5.71
CA ASP A 130 -10.71 13.92 -4.51
C ASP A 130 -9.69 14.73 -3.67
N PRO A 131 -9.42 15.99 -4.05
CA PRO A 131 -8.52 16.85 -3.29
C PRO A 131 -9.02 17.08 -1.86
N GLY A 132 -10.34 17.16 -1.66
CA GLY A 132 -10.94 17.40 -0.34
C GLY A 132 -10.68 16.25 0.64
N TRP A 133 -10.74 15.01 0.18
CA TRP A 133 -10.37 13.85 1.00
C TRP A 133 -8.90 13.90 1.41
N VAL A 134 -7.99 14.19 0.48
CA VAL A 134 -6.55 14.25 0.78
C VAL A 134 -6.25 15.38 1.76
N THR A 135 -6.84 16.56 1.58
CA THR A 135 -6.70 17.67 2.55
C THR A 135 -7.14 17.25 3.95
N ARG A 136 -8.36 16.69 4.09
CA ARG A 136 -8.89 16.23 5.39
C ARG A 136 -8.06 15.11 6.01
N TRP A 137 -7.43 14.27 5.20
CA TRP A 137 -6.59 13.18 5.69
C TRP A 137 -5.22 13.67 6.17
N VAL A 138 -4.59 14.58 5.44
CA VAL A 138 -3.25 15.12 5.73
C VAL A 138 -3.27 16.10 6.90
N GLU A 139 -4.29 16.95 7.00
CA GLU A 139 -4.38 18.02 8.00
C GLU A 139 -4.15 17.56 9.45
N PRO A 140 -4.82 16.52 9.98
CA PRO A 140 -4.57 16.03 11.34
C PRO A 140 -3.21 15.32 11.50
N ARG A 141 -2.49 15.04 10.41
CA ARG A 141 -1.22 14.29 10.37
C ARG A 141 -0.03 15.15 9.97
N VAL A 142 -0.23 16.45 9.82
CA VAL A 142 0.75 17.37 9.22
C VAL A 142 2.07 17.48 10.00
N GLU A 143 2.03 17.25 11.31
CA GLU A 143 3.22 17.28 12.18
C GLU A 143 4.06 16.00 12.09
N VAL A 144 3.42 14.86 11.77
CA VAL A 144 4.08 13.55 11.74
C VAL A 144 4.42 13.08 10.33
N ILE A 145 3.73 13.61 9.32
CA ILE A 145 3.96 13.27 7.91
C ILE A 145 5.35 13.71 7.48
N SER A 146 6.05 12.82 6.77
CA SER A 146 7.37 13.17 6.25
C SER A 146 7.29 14.28 5.20
N GLY A 147 8.32 15.14 5.17
CA GLY A 147 8.46 16.18 4.15
C GLY A 147 8.45 15.63 2.71
N VAL A 148 8.92 14.39 2.50
CA VAL A 148 8.87 13.73 1.18
C VAL A 148 7.43 13.40 0.78
N THR A 149 6.65 12.87 1.73
CA THR A 149 5.26 12.46 1.50
C THR A 149 4.37 13.67 1.28
N ILE A 150 4.45 14.69 2.14
CA ILE A 150 3.59 15.87 2.03
C ILE A 150 3.80 16.62 0.71
N ARG A 151 5.06 16.79 0.26
CA ARG A 151 5.37 17.46 -1.01
C ARG A 151 4.77 16.77 -2.23
N GLU A 152 4.59 15.45 -2.18
CA GLU A 152 3.85 14.74 -3.22
C GLU A 152 2.35 14.90 -3.05
N ALA A 153 1.83 14.70 -1.83
CA ALA A 153 0.40 14.75 -1.55
C ALA A 153 -0.25 16.09 -1.92
N VAL A 154 0.43 17.21 -1.65
CA VAL A 154 -0.13 18.55 -1.88
C VAL A 154 -0.02 19.03 -3.33
N ARG A 155 0.66 18.28 -4.21
CA ARG A 155 1.06 18.76 -5.55
C ARG A 155 -0.12 19.17 -6.45
N TRP A 156 -1.29 18.58 -6.26
CA TRP A 156 -2.50 18.91 -7.03
C TRP A 156 -3.63 19.46 -6.16
N LEU A 157 -3.35 19.82 -4.91
CA LEU A 157 -4.32 20.51 -4.07
C LEU A 157 -4.46 21.97 -4.50
N PRO A 158 -5.59 22.63 -4.18
CA PRO A 158 -5.70 24.07 -4.28
C PRO A 158 -4.52 24.77 -3.59
N GLU A 159 -4.04 25.87 -4.16
CA GLU A 159 -2.85 26.58 -3.66
C GLU A 159 -3.00 27.00 -2.19
N GLU A 160 -4.20 27.43 -1.79
CA GLU A 160 -4.53 27.79 -0.41
C GLU A 160 -4.34 26.61 0.55
N ASP A 161 -4.88 25.44 0.22
CA ASP A 161 -4.76 24.23 1.03
C ASP A 161 -3.30 23.74 1.10
N ALA A 162 -2.63 23.69 -0.05
CA ALA A 162 -1.22 23.29 -0.13
C ALA A 162 -0.33 24.23 0.69
N GLY A 163 -0.56 25.54 0.59
CA GLY A 163 0.15 26.57 1.35
C GLY A 163 -0.05 26.41 2.85
N ARG A 164 -1.30 26.25 3.29
CA ARG A 164 -1.66 26.03 4.71
C ARG A 164 -0.97 24.80 5.28
N LEU A 165 -1.07 23.65 4.61
CA LEU A 165 -0.47 22.39 5.08
C LEU A 165 1.06 22.46 5.13
N LEU A 166 1.71 23.01 4.10
CA LEU A 166 3.17 23.13 4.06
C LEU A 166 3.70 24.15 5.07
N ALA A 167 2.93 25.16 5.44
CA ALA A 167 3.33 26.12 6.46
C ALA A 167 3.41 25.47 7.85
N VAL A 168 2.49 24.56 8.17
CA VAL A 168 2.51 23.83 9.45
C VAL A 168 3.64 22.81 9.47
N GLN A 169 3.82 22.02 8.41
CA GLN A 169 4.84 20.96 8.36
C GLN A 169 6.29 21.48 8.48
N ARG A 170 6.54 22.75 8.13
CA ARG A 170 7.86 23.38 8.21
C ARG A 170 8.18 24.00 9.57
N ARG A 171 7.19 24.09 10.48
CA ARG A 171 7.42 24.51 11.86
C ARG A 171 7.99 23.35 12.68
#